data_AF-A0AAV0RS21-F1
#
_entry.id   AF-A0AAV0RS21-F1
#
_cell.length_a   1.000
_cell.length_b   1.000
_cell.length_c   1.000
_cell.angle_alpha   90.00
_cell.angle_beta   90.00
_cell.angle_gamma   90.00
#
_symmetry.space_group_name_H-M   'P 1'
#
loop_
_entity.id
_entity.type
_entity.pdbx_description
1 polymer ?
#
loop_
_entity_poly.entity_id
_entity_poly.type
_entity_poly.pdbx_seq_one_letter_code
_entity_poly.pdbx_strand_id
1 'polypeptide(L)'
;MDAGIKELPRIFHTPPHFLHDNPTASAANLDLTFPVIDLAGGRKDIVDKIRDSSENWGFFQIVNHGVPLTTMDEMKASVHRFFHQDISEKKEFFMRDVLREYSDEMFRLGDLLLELLSEALGLDPGHLKGMECAANLGIASHYYPVCPQPELTLGITNHTDLGFVTVLLQDHVGGLQVLHRDFWVDVPPRPDALVVNIGDMLQSTERW
;
A
#
# COMPACT_ATOMS: atom_id res chain seq x y z
N MET A 1 20.92 3.22 -13.50
CA MET A 1 22.31 2.71 -13.61
C MET A 1 22.46 1.55 -12.63
N ASP A 2 22.68 0.33 -13.13
CA ASP A 2 23.21 -0.77 -12.33
C ASP A 2 24.70 -0.49 -12.11
N ALA A 3 25.07 -0.05 -10.91
CA ALA A 3 26.46 0.30 -10.61
C ALA A 3 27.42 -0.91 -10.57
N GLY A 4 26.95 -2.12 -10.95
CA GLY A 4 27.75 -3.35 -10.94
C GLY A 4 28.26 -3.72 -9.54
N ILE A 5 27.60 -3.21 -8.50
CA ILE A 5 27.99 -3.40 -7.10
C ILE A 5 27.73 -4.86 -6.74
N LYS A 6 28.78 -5.58 -6.36
CA LYS A 6 28.72 -7.00 -5.96
C LYS A 6 28.48 -7.20 -4.47
N GLU A 7 28.79 -6.19 -3.65
CA GLU A 7 28.65 -6.24 -2.20
C GLU A 7 27.91 -5.00 -1.71
N LEU A 8 26.93 -5.21 -0.83
CA LEU A 8 26.12 -4.14 -0.28
C LEU A 8 26.93 -3.32 0.75
N PRO A 9 27.04 -1.99 0.60
CA PRO A 9 27.73 -1.16 1.58
C PRO A 9 27.13 -1.28 2.99
N ARG A 10 27.99 -1.33 4.01
CA ARG A 10 27.58 -1.55 5.42
C ARG A 10 26.55 -0.57 5.97
N ILE A 11 26.45 0.64 5.40
CA ILE A 11 25.43 1.62 5.82
C ILE A 11 24.00 1.16 5.52
N PHE A 12 23.82 0.26 4.54
CA PHE A 12 22.52 -0.34 4.22
C PHE A 12 22.28 -1.65 4.98
N HIS A 13 23.23 -2.10 5.81
CA HIS A 13 23.03 -3.33 6.57
C HIS A 13 22.04 -3.06 7.69
N THR A 14 20.93 -3.81 7.66
CA THR A 14 19.96 -3.79 8.75
C THR A 14 20.57 -4.51 9.96
N PRO A 15 20.53 -3.92 11.16
CA PRO A 15 21.04 -4.60 12.35
C PRO A 15 20.36 -5.97 12.54
N PRO A 16 21.07 -7.04 12.95
CA PRO A 16 20.53 -8.40 12.97
C PRO A 16 19.24 -8.59 13.79
N HIS A 17 18.99 -7.75 14.79
CA HIS A 17 17.75 -7.82 15.60
C HIS A 17 16.52 -7.22 14.90
N PHE A 18 16.71 -6.47 13.81
CA PHE A 18 15.65 -6.01 12.92
C PHE A 18 15.49 -6.92 11.69
N LEU A 19 16.50 -7.76 11.40
CA LEU A 19 16.36 -8.85 10.45
C LEU A 19 15.65 -9.99 11.19
N HIS A 20 14.44 -10.30 10.77
CA HIS A 20 13.71 -11.42 11.37
C HIS A 20 14.41 -12.74 11.00
N ASP A 21 14.62 -13.61 11.99
CA ASP A 21 14.88 -15.03 11.71
C ASP A 21 13.71 -15.49 10.85
N ASN A 22 13.93 -15.81 9.58
CA ASN A 22 12.88 -16.35 8.73
C ASN A 22 12.44 -17.70 9.31
N PRO A 23 11.20 -17.80 9.78
CA PRO A 23 10.34 -18.75 9.16
C PRO A 23 9.40 -17.91 8.32
N THR A 24 9.68 -17.88 7.03
CA THR A 24 8.64 -18.22 6.05
C THR A 24 8.08 -19.61 6.42
N ALA A 25 7.49 -19.75 7.61
CA ALA A 25 6.40 -20.68 7.83
C ALA A 25 5.32 -20.09 6.94
N SER A 26 5.38 -20.50 5.68
CA SER A 26 4.48 -20.11 4.62
C SER A 26 3.09 -19.97 5.23
N ALA A 27 2.41 -18.86 4.97
CA ALA A 27 1.01 -18.67 5.34
C ALA A 27 0.13 -19.91 5.00
N ALA A 28 0.58 -20.77 4.09
CA ALA A 28 0.03 -22.10 3.80
C ALA A 28 -0.09 -23.05 5.01
N ASN A 29 0.73 -22.91 6.06
CA ASN A 29 0.62 -23.72 7.28
C ASN A 29 -0.38 -23.15 8.31
N LEU A 30 -0.81 -21.89 8.14
CA LEU A 30 -1.72 -21.20 9.06
C LEU A 30 -3.11 -20.97 8.45
N ASP A 31 -3.36 -21.45 7.23
CA ASP A 31 -4.59 -21.23 6.45
C ASP A 31 -4.99 -19.74 6.43
N LEU A 32 -3.99 -18.85 6.42
CA LEU A 32 -4.18 -17.40 6.42
C LEU A 32 -4.42 -16.94 4.99
N THR A 33 -5.62 -16.42 4.75
CA THR A 33 -5.98 -15.79 3.47
C THR A 33 -5.98 -14.28 3.64
N PHE A 34 -5.09 -13.58 2.93
CA PHE A 34 -5.06 -12.12 2.93
C PHE A 34 -6.40 -11.57 2.39
N PRO A 35 -7.06 -10.62 3.07
CA PRO A 35 -8.41 -10.21 2.69
C PRO A 35 -8.45 -9.51 1.34
N VAL A 36 -9.42 -9.89 0.51
CA VAL A 36 -9.71 -9.24 -0.78
C VAL A 36 -11.18 -8.85 -0.80
N ILE A 37 -11.46 -7.57 -1.06
CA ILE A 37 -12.79 -6.98 -1.03
C ILE A 37 -13.16 -6.52 -2.44
N ASP A 38 -14.27 -7.04 -2.96
CA ASP A 38 -14.83 -6.64 -4.25
C ASP A 38 -15.78 -5.44 -4.08
N LEU A 39 -15.36 -4.26 -4.56
CA LEU A 39 -16.16 -3.03 -4.45
C LEU A 39 -17.33 -2.95 -5.43
N ALA A 40 -17.47 -3.91 -6.36
CA ALA A 40 -18.68 -4.05 -7.17
C ALA A 40 -19.78 -4.88 -6.47
N GLY A 41 -19.50 -5.40 -5.26
CA GLY A 41 -20.43 -6.17 -4.46
C GLY A 41 -21.59 -5.35 -3.86
N GLY A 42 -22.44 -6.04 -3.09
CA GLY A 42 -23.50 -5.37 -2.33
C GLY A 42 -22.93 -4.55 -1.18
N ARG A 43 -23.39 -3.30 -1.01
CA ARG A 43 -22.83 -2.35 -0.01
C ARG A 43 -22.70 -2.93 1.39
N LYS A 44 -23.71 -3.67 1.88
CA LYS A 44 -23.67 -4.32 3.19
C LYS A 44 -22.51 -5.31 3.32
N ASP A 45 -22.30 -6.16 2.31
CA ASP A 45 -21.21 -7.14 2.30
C ASP A 45 -19.83 -6.45 2.25
N ILE A 46 -19.72 -5.36 1.50
CA ILE A 46 -18.50 -4.54 1.46
C ILE A 46 -18.20 -3.96 2.84
N VAL A 47 -19.18 -3.35 3.51
CA VAL A 47 -19.03 -2.76 4.84
C VAL A 47 -18.68 -3.82 5.88
N ASP A 48 -19.37 -4.97 5.87
CA ASP A 48 -19.11 -6.07 6.80
C ASP A 48 -17.68 -6.63 6.61
N LYS A 49 -17.19 -6.74 5.37
CA LYS A 49 -15.81 -7.17 5.07
C LYS A 49 -14.75 -6.13 5.43
N ILE A 50 -15.03 -4.85 5.20
CA ILE A 50 -14.12 -3.76 5.58
C ILE A 50 -13.95 -3.73 7.10
N ARG A 51 -15.05 -3.87 7.86
CA ARG A 51 -15.01 -3.99 9.32
C ARG A 51 -14.11 -5.15 9.74
N ASP A 52 -14.40 -6.36 9.28
CA ASP A 52 -13.65 -7.57 9.65
C ASP A 52 -12.16 -7.48 9.29
N SER A 53 -11.85 -6.97 8.09
CA SER A 53 -10.47 -6.82 7.63
C SER A 53 -9.72 -5.75 8.42
N SER A 54 -10.39 -4.64 8.76
CA SER A 54 -9.77 -3.55 9.53
C SER A 54 -9.49 -3.98 10.98
N GLU A 55 -10.41 -4.74 11.59
CA GLU A 55 -10.28 -5.28 12.95
C GLU A 55 -9.18 -6.34 13.06
N ASN A 56 -9.18 -7.31 12.13
CA ASN A 56 -8.35 -8.49 12.28
C ASN A 56 -7.00 -8.36 11.58
N TRP A 57 -6.91 -7.58 10.50
CA TRP A 57 -5.70 -7.44 9.71
C TRP A 57 -5.12 -6.03 9.72
N GLY A 58 -5.96 -4.99 9.74
CA GLY A 58 -5.55 -3.62 9.46
C GLY A 58 -5.12 -3.40 8.00
N PHE A 59 -5.24 -4.42 7.16
CA PHE A 59 -4.83 -4.47 5.76
C PHE A 59 -5.82 -5.27 4.94
N PHE A 60 -6.06 -4.87 3.69
CA PHE A 60 -6.83 -5.63 2.71
C PHE A 60 -6.54 -5.17 1.28
N GLN A 61 -6.79 -6.02 0.31
CA GLN A 61 -6.83 -5.64 -1.10
C GLN A 61 -8.25 -5.26 -1.50
N ILE A 62 -8.39 -4.25 -2.35
CA ILE A 62 -9.65 -3.93 -3.03
C ILE A 62 -9.53 -4.22 -4.52
N VAL A 63 -10.57 -4.81 -5.10
CA VAL A 63 -10.71 -5.05 -6.55
C VAL A 63 -12.00 -4.41 -7.04
N ASN A 64 -12.13 -4.23 -8.36
CA ASN A 64 -13.26 -3.53 -8.99
C ASN A 64 -13.52 -2.14 -8.37
N HIS A 65 -12.45 -1.45 -7.99
CA HIS A 65 -12.46 -0.18 -7.25
C HIS A 65 -12.75 1.06 -8.10
N GLY A 66 -13.06 0.89 -9.38
CA GLY A 66 -13.45 1.97 -10.30
C GLY A 66 -12.30 2.80 -10.89
N VAL A 67 -11.08 2.67 -10.38
CA VAL A 67 -9.89 3.32 -10.96
C VAL A 67 -9.49 2.60 -12.25
N PRO A 68 -9.35 3.29 -13.39
CA PRO A 68 -8.98 2.65 -14.65
C PRO A 68 -7.62 1.96 -14.57
N LEU A 69 -7.54 0.71 -15.04
CA LEU A 69 -6.27 -0.05 -15.10
C LEU A 69 -5.20 0.70 -15.89
N THR A 70 -5.60 1.39 -16.97
CA THR A 70 -4.70 2.21 -17.79
C THR A 70 -4.05 3.34 -17.00
N THR A 71 -4.78 3.97 -16.09
CA THR A 71 -4.26 5.05 -15.23
C THR A 71 -3.26 4.49 -14.22
N MET A 72 -3.53 3.32 -13.64
CA MET A 72 -2.58 2.63 -12.75
C MET A 72 -1.31 2.17 -13.48
N ASP A 73 -1.46 1.60 -14.67
CA ASP A 73 -0.33 1.14 -15.50
C ASP A 73 0.54 2.30 -15.96
N GLU A 74 -0.08 3.40 -16.39
CA GLU A 74 0.64 4.60 -16.77
C GLU A 74 1.38 5.21 -15.57
N MET A 75 0.77 5.24 -14.38
CA MET A 75 1.43 5.70 -13.16
C MET A 75 2.69 4.86 -12.84
N LYS A 76 2.58 3.53 -12.87
CA LYS A 76 3.75 2.62 -12.68
C LYS A 76 4.83 2.87 -13.74
N ALA A 77 4.45 2.97 -15.02
CA ALA A 77 5.39 3.22 -16.11
C ALA A 77 6.05 4.61 -16.02
N SER A 78 5.32 5.61 -15.54
CA SER A 78 5.81 6.97 -15.33
C SER A 78 6.85 7.01 -14.21
N VAL A 79 6.55 6.39 -13.05
CA VAL A 79 7.51 6.23 -11.93
C VAL A 79 8.76 5.48 -12.41
N HIS A 80 8.60 4.37 -13.11
CA HIS A 80 9.74 3.61 -13.64
C HIS A 80 10.61 4.47 -14.57
N ARG A 81 10.02 5.22 -15.50
CA ARG A 81 10.76 6.14 -16.39
C ARG A 81 11.48 7.23 -15.59
N PHE A 82 10.83 7.83 -14.60
CA PHE A 82 11.42 8.88 -13.77
C PHE A 82 12.69 8.43 -13.04
N PHE A 83 12.70 7.21 -12.50
CA PHE A 83 13.88 6.66 -11.81
C PHE A 83 14.96 6.14 -12.76
N HIS A 84 14.65 5.90 -14.03
CA HIS A 84 15.60 5.47 -15.06
C HIS A 84 16.19 6.61 -15.90
N GLN A 85 15.63 7.82 -15.85
CA GLN A 85 16.19 9.00 -16.53
C GLN A 85 17.47 9.51 -15.84
N ASP A 86 18.39 10.06 -16.63
CA ASP A 86 19.55 10.77 -16.10
C ASP A 86 19.12 11.95 -15.22
N ILE A 87 19.88 12.20 -14.15
CA ILE A 87 19.55 13.23 -13.14
C ILE A 87 19.37 14.61 -13.77
N SER A 88 20.11 14.92 -14.84
CA SER A 88 20.01 16.18 -15.60
C SER A 88 18.78 16.32 -16.48
N GLU A 89 18.05 15.22 -16.72
CA GLU A 89 16.92 15.15 -17.65
C GLU A 89 15.60 14.76 -16.98
N LYS A 90 15.52 14.77 -15.63
CA LYS A 90 14.26 14.55 -14.89
C LYS A 90 13.25 15.65 -15.23
N LYS A 91 12.59 15.49 -16.37
CA LYS A 91 11.62 16.43 -16.94
C LYS A 91 10.35 16.34 -16.12
N GLU A 92 10.15 17.34 -15.27
CA GLU A 92 8.97 17.49 -14.39
C GLU A 92 7.64 17.45 -15.15
N PHE A 93 7.61 17.79 -16.44
CA PHE A 93 6.37 17.99 -17.18
C PHE A 93 5.58 16.70 -17.45
N PHE A 94 6.23 15.57 -17.73
CA PHE A 94 5.52 14.33 -18.09
C PHE A 94 4.88 13.66 -16.86
N MET A 95 5.57 13.65 -15.73
CA MET A 95 5.04 13.10 -14.47
C MET A 95 3.82 13.89 -13.98
N ARG A 96 3.73 15.19 -14.28
CA ARG A 96 2.70 16.07 -13.73
C ARG A 96 1.29 15.71 -14.16
N ASP A 97 1.07 15.44 -15.44
CA ASP A 97 -0.27 15.11 -15.95
C ASP A 97 -0.72 13.72 -15.49
N VAL A 98 0.18 12.72 -15.55
CA VAL A 98 -0.08 11.37 -15.04
C VAL A 98 -0.36 11.39 -13.55
N LEU A 99 0.45 12.11 -12.77
CA LEU A 99 0.25 12.25 -11.33
C LEU A 99 -1.07 12.94 -11.01
N ARG A 100 -1.44 13.99 -11.76
CA ARG A 100 -2.73 14.67 -11.59
C ARG A 100 -3.90 13.71 -11.83
N GLU A 101 -3.91 13.02 -12.97
CA GLU A 101 -4.98 12.07 -13.31
C GLU A 101 -5.10 10.97 -12.26
N TYR A 102 -3.97 10.38 -11.86
CA TYR A 102 -3.95 9.38 -10.80
C TYR A 102 -4.42 9.94 -9.45
N SER A 103 -4.00 11.17 -9.10
CA SER A 103 -4.43 11.82 -7.86
C SER A 103 -5.94 12.06 -7.83
N ASP A 104 -6.53 12.50 -8.94
CA ASP A 104 -7.97 12.73 -9.05
C ASP A 104 -8.74 11.42 -8.80
N GLU A 105 -8.27 10.29 -9.33
CA GLU A 105 -8.88 8.98 -9.05
C GLU A 105 -8.66 8.54 -7.58
N MET A 106 -7.48 8.78 -7.01
CA MET A 106 -7.21 8.47 -5.60
C MET A 106 -8.04 9.32 -4.64
N PHE A 107 -8.33 10.58 -4.97
CA PHE A 107 -9.23 11.43 -4.18
C PHE A 107 -10.66 10.86 -4.16
N ARG A 108 -11.19 10.47 -5.33
CA ARG A 108 -12.53 9.87 -5.41
C ARG A 108 -12.61 8.54 -4.67
N LEU A 109 -11.59 7.69 -4.84
CA LEU A 109 -11.51 6.41 -4.15
C LEU A 109 -11.34 6.60 -2.64
N GLY A 110 -10.50 7.54 -2.21
CA GLY A 110 -10.30 7.88 -0.80
C GLY A 110 -11.60 8.34 -0.14
N ASP A 111 -12.36 9.21 -0.81
CA ASP A 111 -13.68 9.64 -0.34
C ASP A 111 -14.63 8.45 -0.13
N LEU A 112 -14.70 7.54 -1.10
CA LEU A 112 -15.52 6.33 -1.01
C LEU A 112 -15.06 5.42 0.14
N LEU A 113 -13.75 5.22 0.29
CA LEU A 113 -13.19 4.40 1.36
C LEU A 113 -13.53 5.00 2.74
N LEU A 114 -13.39 6.31 2.92
CA LEU A 114 -13.75 6.97 4.19
C LEU A 114 -15.25 6.85 4.49
N GLU A 115 -16.11 6.89 3.48
CA GLU A 115 -17.56 6.67 3.62
C GLU A 115 -17.85 5.24 4.11
N LEU A 116 -17.26 4.24 3.45
CA LEU A 116 -17.40 2.83 3.80
C LEU A 116 -16.81 2.50 5.17
N LEU A 117 -15.66 3.09 5.53
CA LEU A 117 -15.03 2.94 6.84
C LEU A 117 -15.90 3.57 7.94
N SER A 118 -16.53 4.72 7.67
CA SER A 118 -17.46 5.34 8.62
C SER A 118 -18.65 4.42 8.91
N GLU A 119 -19.25 3.83 7.88
CA GLU A 119 -20.30 2.82 8.06
C GLU A 119 -19.81 1.56 8.77
N ALA A 120 -18.59 1.12 8.45
CA ALA A 120 -17.94 -0.01 9.11
C ALA A 120 -17.62 0.26 10.58
N LEU A 121 -17.65 1.52 11.03
CA LEU A 121 -17.57 1.90 12.45
C LEU A 121 -18.96 2.10 13.08
N GLY A 122 -20.05 1.97 12.30
CA GLY A 122 -21.41 2.26 12.74
C GLY A 122 -21.71 3.75 12.85
N LEU A 123 -20.93 4.60 12.17
CA LEU A 123 -21.04 6.05 12.16
C LEU A 123 -21.85 6.53 10.94
N ASP A 124 -22.16 7.83 10.93
CA ASP A 124 -22.70 8.48 9.74
C ASP A 124 -21.69 8.36 8.58
N PRO A 125 -22.11 8.05 7.34
CA PRO A 125 -21.19 7.87 6.21
C PRO A 125 -20.32 9.12 5.93
N GLY A 126 -20.75 10.31 6.32
CA GLY A 126 -19.97 11.55 6.17
C GLY A 126 -18.97 11.83 7.29
N HIS A 127 -18.93 11.04 8.37
CA HIS A 127 -18.18 11.33 9.59
C HIS A 127 -16.68 11.49 9.33
N LEU A 128 -16.00 10.45 8.82
CA LEU A 128 -14.54 10.50 8.61
C LEU A 128 -14.15 11.51 7.52
N LYS A 129 -15.00 11.70 6.51
CA LYS A 129 -14.78 12.73 5.48
C LYS A 129 -14.84 14.14 6.07
N GLY A 130 -15.75 14.38 7.02
CA GLY A 130 -15.92 15.66 7.72
C GLY A 130 -14.76 16.02 8.66
N MET A 131 -13.90 15.06 9.03
CA MET A 131 -12.70 15.27 9.84
C MET A 131 -11.50 15.80 9.05
N GLU A 132 -11.70 16.13 7.76
CA GLU A 132 -10.63 16.54 6.84
C GLU A 132 -9.54 15.47 6.65
N CYS A 133 -9.83 14.20 6.92
CA CYS A 133 -8.89 13.08 6.71
C CYS A 133 -8.39 12.98 5.27
N ALA A 134 -9.25 13.33 4.30
CA ALA A 134 -8.91 13.38 2.88
C ALA A 134 -8.24 14.70 2.44
N ALA A 135 -8.12 15.70 3.30
CA ALA A 135 -7.68 17.04 2.90
C ALA A 135 -6.18 17.10 2.53
N ASN A 136 -5.38 16.12 2.92
CA ASN A 136 -3.94 16.06 2.65
C ASN A 136 -3.56 14.75 1.96
N LEU A 137 -3.74 14.66 0.64
CA LEU A 137 -3.19 13.56 -0.15
C LEU A 137 -1.67 13.70 -0.26
N GLY A 138 -0.94 12.80 0.40
CA GLY A 138 0.49 12.60 0.19
C GLY A 138 0.72 11.45 -0.77
N ILE A 139 1.51 11.67 -1.84
CA ILE A 139 1.94 10.60 -2.73
C ILE A 139 3.45 10.40 -2.59
N ALA A 140 3.84 9.19 -2.23
CA ALA A 140 5.23 8.74 -2.25
C ALA A 140 5.41 7.71 -3.37
N SER A 141 6.47 7.85 -4.17
CA SER A 141 6.84 6.87 -5.19
C SER A 141 8.14 6.19 -4.77
N HIS A 142 8.03 4.95 -4.31
CA HIS A 142 9.18 4.15 -3.92
C HIS A 142 9.72 3.38 -5.12
N TYR A 143 11.05 3.31 -5.23
CA TYR A 143 11.74 2.53 -6.25
C TYR A 143 12.84 1.71 -5.57
N TYR A 144 12.68 0.39 -5.60
CA TYR A 144 13.59 -0.57 -4.97
C TYR A 144 14.44 -1.24 -6.05
N PRO A 145 15.71 -0.83 -6.24
CA PRO A 145 16.60 -1.47 -7.22
C PRO A 145 16.96 -2.91 -6.80
N VAL A 146 17.44 -3.70 -7.75
CA VAL A 146 17.99 -5.03 -7.48
C VAL A 146 19.12 -4.92 -6.43
N CYS A 147 19.02 -5.72 -5.38
CA CYS A 147 20.02 -5.77 -4.32
C CYS A 147 20.87 -7.05 -4.46
N PRO A 148 22.21 -6.96 -4.46
CA PRO A 148 23.07 -8.15 -4.58
C PRO A 148 23.06 -9.04 -3.32
N GLN A 149 22.69 -8.48 -2.16
CA GLN A 149 22.66 -9.17 -0.86
C GLN A 149 21.37 -8.80 -0.10
N PRO A 150 20.20 -9.20 -0.62
CA PRO A 150 18.90 -8.81 -0.06
C PRO A 150 18.71 -9.31 1.38
N GLU A 151 19.40 -10.37 1.80
CA GLU A 151 19.36 -10.91 3.16
C GLU A 151 19.97 -9.98 4.22
N LEU A 152 20.74 -8.97 3.81
CA LEU A 152 21.42 -8.03 4.71
C LEU A 152 20.67 -6.71 4.89
N THR A 153 19.57 -6.50 4.17
CA THR A 153 18.88 -5.20 4.13
C THR A 153 17.38 -5.35 3.97
N LEU A 154 16.66 -4.24 4.11
CA LEU A 154 15.23 -4.16 3.85
C LEU A 154 14.98 -3.01 2.88
N GLY A 155 14.00 -3.15 1.98
CA GLY A 155 13.57 -2.05 1.12
C GLY A 155 13.02 -0.89 1.96
N ILE A 156 12.22 -1.21 2.98
CA ILE A 156 11.76 -0.30 4.02
C ILE A 156 11.76 -1.02 5.36
N THR A 157 12.09 -0.32 6.44
CA THR A 157 12.07 -0.90 7.79
C THR A 157 10.63 -1.16 8.25
N ASN A 158 10.44 -2.06 9.23
CA ASN A 158 9.13 -2.26 9.83
C ASN A 158 8.59 -0.96 10.45
N HIS A 159 7.31 -0.68 10.22
CA HIS A 159 6.64 0.53 10.71
C HIS A 159 5.12 0.37 10.63
N THR A 160 4.43 1.32 11.27
CA THR A 160 3.02 1.62 11.04
C THR A 160 2.90 2.96 10.33
N ASP A 161 1.79 3.17 9.61
CA ASP A 161 1.55 4.41 8.89
C ASP A 161 0.88 5.44 9.80
N LEU A 162 1.41 6.66 9.84
CA LEU A 162 0.91 7.72 10.73
C LEU A 162 -0.45 8.32 10.30
N GLY A 163 -0.97 7.98 9.11
CA GLY A 163 -2.19 8.59 8.54
C GLY A 163 -3.49 7.95 9.00
N PHE A 164 -4.58 8.24 8.27
CA PHE A 164 -5.87 7.54 8.44
C PHE A 164 -5.92 6.25 7.64
N VAL A 165 -5.64 6.38 6.34
CA VAL A 165 -5.70 5.29 5.37
C VAL A 165 -4.59 5.51 4.35
N THR A 166 -3.87 4.45 4.01
CA THR A 166 -2.96 4.42 2.87
C THR A 166 -3.55 3.55 1.77
N VAL A 167 -3.41 3.98 0.52
CA VAL A 167 -3.77 3.21 -0.68
C VAL A 167 -2.51 3.00 -1.50
N LEU A 168 -2.08 1.74 -1.62
CA LEU A 168 -0.84 1.34 -2.23
C LEU A 168 -1.08 0.61 -3.56
N LEU A 169 -0.47 1.14 -4.62
CA LEU A 169 -0.33 0.49 -5.91
C LEU A 169 1.03 -0.22 -5.99
N GLN A 170 1.01 -1.56 -6.09
CA GLN A 170 2.21 -2.37 -6.26
C GLN A 170 2.54 -2.60 -7.73
N ASP A 171 3.82 -2.88 -8.02
CA ASP A 171 4.20 -3.48 -9.29
C ASP A 171 4.01 -5.00 -9.27
N HIS A 172 4.51 -5.70 -10.30
CA HIS A 172 4.37 -7.15 -10.41
C HIS A 172 5.43 -7.94 -9.63
N VAL A 173 6.46 -7.28 -9.08
CA VAL A 173 7.53 -7.94 -8.31
C VAL A 173 7.06 -8.22 -6.88
N GLY A 174 6.30 -7.29 -6.30
CA GLY A 174 5.77 -7.43 -4.94
C GLY A 174 6.82 -7.05 -3.88
N GLY A 175 6.90 -7.82 -2.80
CA GLY A 175 7.83 -7.57 -1.68
C GLY A 175 7.20 -6.85 -0.48
N LEU A 176 5.91 -6.52 -0.53
CA LEU A 176 5.18 -6.10 0.66
C LEU A 176 4.96 -7.29 1.58
N GLN A 177 5.32 -7.11 2.85
CA GLN A 177 5.02 -8.03 3.93
C GLN A 177 4.24 -7.30 5.02
N VAL A 178 3.24 -7.95 5.59
CA VAL A 178 2.45 -7.43 6.72
C VAL A 178 2.65 -8.32 7.94
N LEU A 179 2.74 -7.72 9.11
CA LEU A 179 2.83 -8.46 10.36
C LEU A 179 1.42 -8.83 10.84
N HIS A 180 1.07 -10.11 10.82
CA HIS A 180 -0.21 -10.62 11.28
C HIS A 180 -0.01 -11.82 12.21
N ARG A 181 -0.54 -11.73 13.44
CA ARG A 181 -0.41 -12.76 14.49
C ARG A 181 1.04 -13.19 14.74
N ASP A 182 1.95 -12.23 14.82
CA ASP A 182 3.41 -12.41 14.99
C ASP A 182 4.13 -13.09 13.81
N PHE A 183 3.46 -13.25 12.66
CA PHE A 183 4.05 -13.75 11.43
C PHE A 183 4.08 -12.66 10.35
N TRP A 184 5.18 -12.58 9.62
CA TRP A 184 5.23 -11.79 8.39
C TRP A 184 4.57 -12.56 7.26
N VAL A 185 3.56 -11.96 6.66
CA VAL A 185 2.76 -12.53 5.57
C VAL A 185 3.03 -11.72 4.30
N ASP A 186 3.45 -12.40 3.24
CA ASP A 186 3.61 -11.78 1.92
C ASP A 186 2.24 -11.36 1.37
N VAL A 187 2.15 -10.15 0.84
CA VAL A 187 0.97 -9.67 0.12
C VAL A 187 1.21 -9.86 -1.38
N PRO A 188 0.53 -10.82 -2.04
CA PRO A 188 0.79 -11.11 -3.44
C PRO A 188 0.34 -9.92 -4.30
N PRO A 189 1.21 -9.41 -5.20
CA PRO A 189 0.84 -8.32 -6.08
C PRO A 189 -0.27 -8.76 -7.04
N ARG A 190 -1.25 -7.89 -7.25
CA ARG A 190 -2.37 -8.10 -8.17
C ARG A 190 -2.44 -6.95 -9.17
N PRO A 191 -2.52 -7.23 -10.48
CA PRO A 191 -2.62 -6.17 -11.50
C PRO A 191 -3.89 -5.31 -11.38
N ASP A 192 -4.96 -5.88 -10.82
CA ASP A 192 -6.31 -5.33 -10.73
C ASP A 192 -6.69 -4.84 -9.32
N ALA A 193 -5.72 -4.77 -8.40
CA ALA A 193 -6.00 -4.43 -7.01
C ALA A 193 -5.12 -3.30 -6.49
N LEU A 194 -5.66 -2.62 -5.48
CA LEU A 194 -4.93 -1.71 -4.61
C LEU A 194 -4.91 -2.31 -3.20
N VAL A 195 -3.79 -2.17 -2.49
CA VAL A 195 -3.71 -2.53 -1.07
C VAL A 195 -4.15 -1.32 -0.26
N VAL A 196 -4.99 -1.54 0.74
CA VAL A 196 -5.44 -0.54 1.69
C VAL A 196 -4.96 -0.94 3.07
N ASN A 197 -4.45 0.02 3.83
CA ASN A 197 -4.16 -0.19 5.24
C ASN A 197 -4.65 0.95 6.11
N ILE A 198 -5.02 0.59 7.33
CA ILE A 198 -5.46 1.50 8.38
C ILE A 198 -4.23 2.09 9.05
N GLY A 199 -4.18 3.41 9.18
CA GLY A 199 -3.11 4.11 9.85
C GLY A 199 -3.41 4.45 11.31
N ASP A 200 -2.38 4.87 12.02
CA ASP A 200 -2.37 5.11 13.46
C ASP A 200 -3.40 6.17 13.89
N MET A 201 -3.65 7.20 13.05
CA MET A 201 -4.64 8.22 13.39
C MET A 201 -6.04 7.61 13.48
N LEU A 202 -6.47 6.85 12.47
CA LEU A 202 -7.79 6.22 12.48
C LEU A 202 -7.91 5.23 13.63
N GLN A 203 -6.87 4.43 13.88
CA GLN A 203 -6.82 3.50 15.01
C GLN A 203 -6.90 4.20 16.38
N SER A 204 -6.35 5.41 16.50
CA SER A 204 -6.36 6.18 17.75
C SER A 204 -7.69 6.90 18.03
N THR A 205 -8.39 7.31 16.96
CA THR A 205 -9.62 8.10 17.08
C THR A 205 -10.86 7.22 17.21
N GLU A 206 -10.86 6.05 16.58
CA GLU A 206 -12.04 5.19 16.50
C GLU A 206 -11.71 3.77 16.96
N ARG A 207 -12.67 3.11 17.63
CA ARG A 207 -12.58 1.70 17.98
C ARG A 207 -13.49 0.91 17.06
N TRP A 208 -12.94 -0.13 16.47
CA TRP A 208 -13.65 -1.07 15.63
C TRP A 208 -14.57 -1.98 16.45
#